data_AF-D5C2G4-F1
#
_entry.id   AF-D5C2G4-F1
#
_cell.length_a   1.000
_cell.length_b   1.000
_cell.length_c   1.000
_cell.angle_alpha   90.00
_cell.angle_beta   90.00
_cell.angle_gamma   90.00
#
_symmetry.space_group_name_H-M   'P 1'
#
loop_
_entity.id
_entity.type
_entity.pdbx_description
1 polymer ?
#
loop_
_entity_poly.entity_id
_entity_poly.type
_entity_poly.pdbx_seq_one_letter_code
_entity_poly.pdbx_strand_id
1 'polypeptide(L)'
;MITSLLVVAIAEIGKRSSLFGAVLASIPLVSVLGMIWLYIDTHNAKKVAELASSIFWLTLPSLILFVSLPFLLQHGVNFFLSLAVSIGLTVGGYFLTVFVLSKFGIGL
;
A
#
# COMPACT_ATOMS: atom_id res chain seq x y z
N MET A 1 -13.51 -14.89 6.06
CA MET A 1 -14.85 -14.29 5.85
C MET A 1 -15.13 -13.13 6.81
N ILE A 2 -14.85 -13.28 8.12
CA ILE A 2 -15.08 -12.19 9.11
C ILE A 2 -14.22 -10.95 8.82
N THR A 3 -12.94 -11.11 8.46
CA THR A 3 -12.04 -10.00 8.08
C THR A 3 -12.52 -9.25 6.84
N SER A 4 -12.99 -9.97 5.83
CA SER A 4 -13.50 -9.39 4.58
C SER A 4 -14.74 -8.52 4.82
N LEU A 5 -15.64 -8.96 5.69
CA LEU A 5 -16.87 -8.21 6.04
C LEU A 5 -16.56 -6.93 6.83
N LEU A 6 -15.57 -7.00 7.73
CA LEU A 6 -15.13 -5.86 8.53
C LEU A 6 -14.42 -4.80 7.68
N VAL A 7 -13.57 -5.23 6.75
CA VAL A 7 -12.89 -4.35 5.77
C VAL A 7 -13.91 -3.66 4.86
N VAL A 8 -14.89 -4.41 4.34
CA VAL A 8 -15.95 -3.84 3.49
C VAL A 8 -16.82 -2.85 4.27
N ALA A 9 -17.17 -3.15 5.52
CA ALA A 9 -17.96 -2.24 6.36
C ALA A 9 -17.22 -0.92 6.61
N ILE A 10 -15.92 -0.96 6.92
CA ILE A 10 -15.10 0.24 7.11
C ILE A 10 -14.96 1.01 5.79
N ALA A 11 -14.74 0.33 4.67
CA ALA A 11 -14.65 0.96 3.34
C ALA A 11 -15.97 1.65 2.92
N GLU A 12 -17.12 1.05 3.24
CA GLU A 12 -18.44 1.61 2.92
C GLU A 12 -18.74 2.86 3.76
N ILE A 13 -18.26 2.93 5.01
CA ILE A 13 -18.38 4.12 5.88
C ILE A 13 -17.56 5.30 5.32
N GLY A 14 -16.41 5.02 4.70
CA GLY A 14 -15.55 6.03 4.05
C GLY A 14 -16.19 6.76 2.86
N LYS A 15 -17.22 6.18 2.23
CA LYS A 15 -17.90 6.78 1.06
C LYS A 15 -18.66 8.08 1.38
N ARG A 16 -18.93 8.39 2.64
CA ARG A 16 -19.74 9.57 3.03
C ARG A 16 -18.95 10.88 3.08
N SER A 17 -17.61 10.86 3.06
CA SER A 17 -16.78 12.08 3.06
C SER A 17 -15.38 11.80 2.46
N SER A 18 -14.92 12.66 1.55
CA SER A 18 -13.63 12.49 0.87
C SER A 18 -12.44 12.45 1.82
N LEU A 19 -12.51 13.18 2.94
CA LEU A 19 -11.48 13.18 3.99
C LEU A 19 -11.46 11.85 4.76
N PHE A 20 -12.63 11.32 5.13
CA PHE A 20 -12.70 10.01 5.79
C PHE A 20 -12.28 8.88 4.84
N GLY A 21 -12.62 8.97 3.56
CA GLY A 21 -12.12 8.06 2.53
C GLY A 21 -10.60 8.09 2.40
N ALA A 22 -9.98 9.27 2.40
CA ALA A 22 -8.52 9.41 2.34
C ALA A 22 -7.82 8.88 3.60
N VAL A 23 -8.37 9.13 4.79
CA VAL A 23 -7.85 8.60 6.06
C VAL A 23 -7.99 7.07 6.11
N LEU A 24 -9.13 6.53 5.67
CA LEU A 24 -9.33 5.08 5.64
C LEU A 24 -8.45 4.40 4.59
N ALA A 25 -8.21 5.04 3.45
CA ALA A 25 -7.28 4.55 2.44
C ALA A 25 -5.82 4.62 2.91
N SER A 26 -5.46 5.56 3.79
CA SER A 26 -4.10 5.70 4.31
C SER A 26 -3.78 4.78 5.49
N ILE A 27 -4.80 4.34 6.25
CA ILE A 27 -4.61 3.37 7.34
C ILE A 27 -4.53 1.96 6.75
N PRO A 28 -3.40 1.25 6.92
CA PRO A 28 -3.25 -0.10 6.40
C PRO A 28 -3.93 -1.13 7.33
N LEU A 29 -5.25 -1.03 7.49
CA LEU A 29 -6.06 -1.86 8.38
C LEU A 29 -5.83 -3.36 8.13
N VAL A 30 -5.76 -3.76 6.86
CA VAL A 30 -5.48 -5.14 6.46
C VAL A 30 -4.11 -5.60 6.97
N SER A 31 -3.09 -4.74 6.86
CA SER A 31 -1.75 -5.02 7.37
C SER A 31 -1.72 -5.14 8.89
N VAL A 32 -2.42 -4.26 9.59
CA VAL A 32 -2.51 -4.30 11.06
C VAL A 32 -3.17 -5.59 11.52
N LEU A 33 -4.27 -6.00 10.89
CA LEU A 33 -4.93 -7.28 11.18
C LEU A 33 -4.01 -8.47 10.89
N GLY A 34 -3.27 -8.44 9.78
CA GLY A 34 -2.28 -9.45 9.44
C GLY A 34 -1.16 -9.57 10.47
N MET A 35 -0.65 -8.44 10.98
CA MET A 35 0.37 -8.42 12.03
C MET A 35 -0.16 -8.96 13.37
N ILE A 36 -1.39 -8.62 13.74
CA ILE A 36 -2.03 -9.15 14.96
C ILE A 36 -2.19 -10.67 14.86
N TRP A 37 -2.68 -11.17 13.73
CA TRP A 37 -2.82 -12.61 13.50
C TRP A 37 -1.47 -13.32 13.51
N LEU A 38 -0.47 -12.78 12.82
CA LEU A 38 0.88 -13.33 12.82
C LEU A 38 1.46 -13.41 14.24
N TYR A 39 1.21 -12.40 15.07
CA TYR A 39 1.63 -12.42 16.46
C TYR A 39 0.87 -13.47 17.28
N ILE A 40 -0.44 -13.59 17.11
CA ILE A 40 -1.25 -14.60 17.80
C ILE A 40 -0.78 -16.02 17.43
N ASP A 41 -0.46 -16.26 16.16
CA ASP A 41 -0.05 -17.59 15.70
C ASP A 41 1.39 -17.93 16.10
N THR A 42 2.31 -16.95 16.02
CA THR A 42 3.75 -17.22 16.18
C THR A 42 4.31 -16.81 17.54
N HIS A 43 3.61 -15.94 18.27
CA HIS A 43 4.08 -15.25 19.47
C HIS A 43 5.47 -14.59 19.29
N ASN A 44 5.85 -14.28 18.04
CA ASN A 44 7.19 -13.83 17.68
C ASN A 44 7.17 -12.38 17.17
N ALA A 45 7.60 -11.46 18.04
CA ALA A 45 7.69 -10.04 17.70
C ALA A 45 8.69 -9.73 16.56
N LYS A 46 9.73 -10.56 16.35
CA LYS A 46 10.67 -10.37 15.23
C LYS A 46 9.99 -10.58 13.89
N LYS A 47 9.17 -11.63 13.75
CA LYS A 47 8.39 -11.87 12.52
C LYS A 47 7.42 -10.74 12.21
N VAL A 48 6.81 -10.15 13.25
CA VAL A 48 5.96 -8.97 13.10
C VAL A 48 6.77 -7.76 12.63
N ALA A 49 7.95 -7.54 13.21
CA ALA A 49 8.83 -6.44 12.82
C ALA A 49 9.36 -6.58 11.38
N GLU A 50 9.69 -7.81 10.95
CA GLU A 50 10.05 -8.13 9.57
C GLU A 50 8.89 -7.83 8.63
N LEU A 51 7.68 -8.32 8.93
CA LEU A 51 6.49 -8.04 8.12
C LEU A 51 6.20 -6.53 8.03
N ALA A 52 6.29 -5.81 9.15
CA ALA A 52 6.10 -4.36 9.18
C ALA A 52 7.13 -3.64 8.31
N SER A 53 8.39 -4.05 8.37
CA SER A 53 9.48 -3.50 7.56
C SER A 53 9.27 -3.76 6.08
N SER A 54 8.87 -4.98 5.70
CA SER A 54 8.57 -5.33 4.31
C SER A 54 7.40 -4.50 3.77
N ILE A 55 6.32 -4.34 4.55
CA ILE A 55 5.18 -3.52 4.16
C ILE A 55 5.59 -2.06 3.98
N PHE A 56 6.43 -1.53 4.89
CA PHE A 56 6.95 -0.16 4.77
C PHE A 56 7.69 0.05 3.44
N TRP A 57 8.64 -0.83 3.12
CA TRP A 57 9.42 -0.74 1.89
C TRP A 57 8.57 -0.88 0.63
N LEU A 58 7.58 -1.77 0.62
CA LEU A 58 6.69 -1.96 -0.51
C LEU A 58 5.63 -0.85 -0.65
N THR A 59 5.38 -0.09 0.43
CA THR A 59 4.46 1.06 0.39
C THR A 59 5.10 2.25 -0.35
N LEU A 60 6.41 2.48 -0.19
CA LEU A 60 7.13 3.58 -0.85
C LEU A 60 6.93 3.63 -2.39
N PRO A 61 7.16 2.56 -3.16
CA PRO A 61 6.90 2.59 -4.60
C PRO A 61 5.43 2.79 -4.94
N SER A 62 4.48 2.34 -4.10
CA SER A 62 3.04 2.60 -4.32
C SER A 62 2.67 4.08 -4.25
N LEU A 63 3.43 4.90 -3.48
CA LEU A 63 3.24 6.35 -3.43
C LEU A 63 3.48 7.05 -4.76
N ILE A 64 4.26 6.44 -5.66
CA ILE A 64 4.50 6.97 -7.01
C ILE A 64 3.16 7.14 -7.73
N LEU A 65 2.25 6.17 -7.66
CA LEU A 65 0.92 6.26 -8.27
C LEU A 65 0.11 7.43 -7.73
N PHE A 66 0.15 7.65 -6.42
CA PHE A 66 -0.58 8.73 -5.75
C PHE A 66 -0.05 10.13 -6.09
N VAL A 67 1.18 10.23 -6.59
CA VAL A 67 1.77 11.49 -7.07
C VAL A 67 1.61 11.64 -8.58
N SER A 68 1.95 10.60 -9.35
CA SER A 68 1.97 10.67 -10.82
C SER A 68 0.56 10.78 -11.41
N LEU A 69 -0.42 10.06 -10.86
CA LEU A 69 -1.78 10.07 -11.38
C LEU A 69 -2.44 11.45 -11.28
N PRO A 70 -2.53 12.11 -10.11
CA PRO A 70 -3.10 13.45 -10.04
C PRO A 70 -2.28 14.46 -10.84
N PHE A 71 -0.95 14.32 -10.90
CA PHE A 71 -0.11 15.19 -11.72
C PHE A 71 -0.48 15.10 -13.21
N LEU A 72 -0.57 13.89 -13.78
CA LEU A 72 -0.94 13.68 -15.18
C LEU A 72 -2.37 14.16 -15.48
N LEU A 73 -3.32 13.91 -14.58
CA LEU A 73 -4.70 14.37 -14.72
C LEU A 73 -4.81 15.89 -14.69
N GLN A 74 -4.05 16.59 -13.83
CA GLN A 74 -4.01 18.05 -13.78
C GLN A 74 -3.40 18.68 -15.03
N HIS A 75 -2.55 17.95 -15.75
CA HIS A 75 -1.96 18.39 -17.02
C HIS A 75 -2.83 18.02 -18.25
N GLY A 76 -4.08 17.58 -18.04
CA GLY A 76 -5.03 17.31 -19.12
C GLY A 76 -4.79 16.00 -19.88
N VAL A 77 -3.94 15.11 -19.35
CA VAL A 77 -3.73 13.79 -19.95
C VAL A 77 -4.97 12.92 -19.75
N ASN A 78 -5.34 12.12 -20.75
CA ASN A 78 -6.48 11.21 -20.66
C ASN A 78 -6.36 10.27 -19.44
N PHE A 79 -7.48 9.99 -18.77
CA PHE A 79 -7.52 9.16 -17.57
C PHE A 79 -6.85 7.80 -17.74
N PHE A 80 -7.18 7.05 -18.80
CA PHE A 80 -6.64 5.70 -19.01
C PHE A 80 -5.14 5.74 -19.29
N LEU A 81 -4.68 6.74 -20.05
CA LEU A 81 -3.26 6.91 -20.33
C LEU A 81 -2.49 7.34 -19.08
N SER A 82 -3.05 8.26 -18.29
CA SER A 82 -2.50 8.69 -16.99
C SER A 82 -2.37 7.52 -16.02
N LEU A 83 -3.39 6.65 -15.98
CA LEU A 83 -3.40 5.46 -15.15
C LEU A 83 -2.36 4.45 -15.62
N ALA A 84 -2.29 4.14 -16.92
CA ALA A 84 -1.31 3.21 -17.47
C ALA A 84 0.13 3.66 -17.21
N VAL A 85 0.43 4.95 -17.43
CA VAL A 85 1.75 5.54 -17.15
C VAL A 85 2.06 5.47 -15.65
N SER A 86 1.11 5.84 -14.78
CA SER A 86 1.30 5.81 -13.32
C SER A 86 1.55 4.40 -12.80
N ILE A 87 0.84 3.40 -13.33
CA ILE A 87 1.08 1.98 -13.03
C ILE A 87 2.47 1.59 -13.50
N GLY A 88 2.86 1.94 -14.73
CA GLY A 88 4.20 1.66 -15.25
C GLY A 88 5.33 2.24 -14.38
N LEU A 89 5.18 3.50 -13.94
CA LEU A 89 6.12 4.15 -13.03
C LEU A 89 6.19 3.44 -11.68
N THR A 90 5.04 3.02 -11.14
CA THR A 90 4.96 2.29 -9.87
C THR A 90 5.65 0.94 -9.96
N VAL A 91 5.40 0.18 -11.04
CA VAL A 91 6.06 -1.11 -11.30
C VAL A 91 7.58 -0.91 -11.41
N GLY A 92 8.03 0.12 -12.14
CA GLY A 92 9.45 0.49 -12.19
C GLY A 92 10.03 0.81 -10.80
N GLY A 93 9.26 1.52 -9.96
CA GLY A 93 9.61 1.80 -8.57
C GLY A 93 9.74 0.55 -7.71
N TYR A 94 8.88 -0.46 -7.90
CA TYR A 94 8.99 -1.75 -7.21
C TYR A 94 10.30 -2.45 -7.59
N PHE A 95 10.62 -2.54 -8.89
CA PHE A 95 11.89 -3.12 -9.34
C PHE A 95 13.09 -2.38 -8.75
N LEU A 96 13.06 -1.04 -8.74
CA LEU A 96 14.12 -0.24 -8.12
C LEU A 96 14.25 -0.55 -6.63
N THR A 97 13.13 -0.62 -5.91
CA THR A 97 13.13 -0.90 -4.46
C THR A 97 13.73 -2.27 -4.17
N VAL A 98 13.30 -3.32 -4.88
CA VAL A 98 13.85 -4.68 -4.73
C VAL A 98 15.34 -4.72 -5.09
N PHE A 99 15.74 -4.03 -6.16
CA PHE A 99 17.14 -3.96 -6.57
C PHE A 99 18.02 -3.24 -5.53
N VAL A 100 17.51 -2.14 -4.96
CA VAL A 100 18.22 -1.40 -3.91
C VAL A 100 18.31 -2.24 -2.64
N LEU A 101 17.22 -2.83 -2.18
CA LEU A 101 17.20 -3.62 -0.94
C LEU A 101 18.05 -4.89 -1.04
N SER A 102 18.02 -5.57 -2.18
CA SER A 102 18.90 -6.72 -2.41
C SER A 102 20.38 -6.34 -2.38
N LYS A 103 20.76 -5.16 -2.88
CA LYS A 103 22.13 -4.65 -2.75
C LYS A 103 22.55 -4.32 -1.31
N PHE A 104 21.61 -3.95 -0.45
CA PHE A 104 21.87 -3.71 0.97
C PHE A 104 21.77 -4.98 1.84
N GLY A 105 21.57 -6.15 1.24
CA GLY A 105 21.45 -7.42 1.97
C GLY A 105 20.14 -7.58 2.74
N ILE A 106 19.16 -6.71 2.49
CA ILE A 106 17.81 -6.82 3.05
C ILE A 106 17.03 -7.74 2.12
N GLY A 107 16.95 -9.01 2.48
CA GLY A 107 16.04 -9.96 1.82
C GLY A 107 14.61 -9.62 2.19
N LEU A 108 13.81 -9.23 1.20
CA LEU A 108 12.36 -9.05 1.31
C LEU A 108 11.63 -10.39 1.21
#